data_AF-B5JE24-F1
#
_entry.id   AF-B5JE24-F1
#
_cell.length_a   1.000
_cell.length_b   1.000
_cell.length_c   1.000
_cell.angle_alpha   90.00
_cell.angle_beta   90.00
_cell.angle_gamma   90.00
#
_symmetry.space_group_name_H-M   'P 1'
#
loop_
_entity.id
_entity.type
_entity.pdbx_description
1 polymer ?
#
loop_
_entity_poly.entity_id
_entity_poly.type
_entity_poly.pdbx_seq_one_letter_code
_entity_poly.pdbx_strand_id
1 'polypeptide(L)'
;MTEETPTDEEDQLRSAEEIARRAIVLHSLVASAHGVDKKKIFAWLKKEGLSEDISPEEWKYFENEDPPQQSVVNATWRVEALVGVAWSIGAIPDLDPL
;
A
#
# COMPACT_ATOMS: atom_id res chain seq x y z
N MET A 1 27.18 -28.61 22.33
CA MET A 1 27.34 -28.34 20.89
C MET A 1 26.06 -28.76 20.19
N THR A 2 25.24 -27.78 19.85
CA THR A 2 24.31 -27.73 18.71
C THR A 2 23.77 -26.30 18.72
N GLU A 3 24.43 -25.42 17.95
CA GLU A 3 23.82 -24.16 17.51
C GLU A 3 22.62 -24.54 16.64
N GLU A 4 21.42 -24.15 17.04
CA GLU A 4 20.26 -24.19 16.14
C GLU A 4 20.43 -23.03 15.16
N THR A 5 20.85 -23.33 13.93
CA THR A 5 20.80 -22.39 12.82
C THR A 5 19.35 -21.96 12.60
N PRO A 6 19.05 -20.65 12.49
CA PRO A 6 17.72 -20.21 12.13
C PRO A 6 17.37 -20.82 10.78
N THR A 7 16.17 -21.39 10.66
CA THR A 7 15.65 -21.90 9.41
C THR A 7 15.60 -20.75 8.40
N ASP A 8 16.32 -20.91 7.29
CA ASP A 8 16.20 -20.05 6.11
C ASP A 8 14.75 -20.14 5.59
N GLU A 9 13.87 -19.25 6.06
CA GLU A 9 12.58 -19.04 5.42
C GLU A 9 12.87 -18.45 4.04
N GLU A 10 12.68 -19.24 2.98
CA GLU A 10 12.85 -18.76 1.61
C GLU A 10 11.92 -17.57 1.35
N ASP A 11 12.50 -16.43 0.95
CA ASP A 11 11.74 -15.24 0.57
C ASP A 11 10.75 -15.57 -0.56
N GLN A 12 9.45 -15.41 -0.27
CA GLN A 12 8.41 -15.59 -1.27
C GLN A 12 8.30 -14.36 -2.17
N LEU A 13 8.78 -14.50 -3.41
CA LEU A 13 8.64 -13.48 -4.43
C LEU A 13 7.16 -13.29 -4.80
N ARG A 14 6.72 -12.02 -4.83
CA ARG A 14 5.39 -11.63 -5.31
C ARG A 14 5.43 -11.44 -6.82
N SER A 15 4.33 -11.77 -7.49
CA SER A 15 4.19 -11.53 -8.93
C SER A 15 4.13 -10.02 -9.24
N ALA A 16 4.51 -9.64 -10.48
CA ALA A 16 4.40 -8.26 -10.93
C ALA A 16 2.96 -7.72 -10.83
N GLU A 17 1.96 -8.58 -11.03
CA GLU A 17 0.54 -8.23 -10.88
C GLU A 17 0.22 -7.87 -9.42
N GLU A 18 0.59 -8.72 -8.46
CA GLU A 18 0.36 -8.44 -7.02
C GLU A 18 1.01 -7.12 -6.60
N ILE A 19 2.20 -6.82 -7.11
CA ILE A 19 2.92 -5.58 -6.81
C ILE A 19 2.20 -4.37 -7.44
N ALA A 20 1.76 -4.47 -8.69
CA ALA A 20 1.01 -3.40 -9.35
C ALA A 20 -0.33 -3.11 -8.66
N ARG A 21 -1.07 -4.16 -8.25
CA ARG A 21 -2.32 -4.03 -7.51
C ARG A 21 -2.11 -3.32 -6.18
N ARG A 22 -1.04 -3.68 -5.45
CA ARG A 22 -0.65 -3.01 -4.21
C ARG A 22 -0.31 -1.53 -4.44
N ALA A 23 0.39 -1.20 -5.53
CA ALA A 23 0.70 0.18 -5.90
C ALA A 23 -0.57 1.02 -6.10
N ILE A 24 -1.58 0.47 -6.77
CA ILE A 24 -2.86 1.16 -7.01
C ILE A 24 -3.60 1.44 -5.69
N VAL A 25 -3.61 0.48 -4.77
CA VAL A 25 -4.21 0.67 -3.44
C VAL A 25 -3.48 1.76 -2.64
N LEU A 26 -2.15 1.71 -2.61
CA LEU A 26 -1.33 2.73 -1.93
C LEU A 26 -1.55 4.12 -2.51
N HIS A 27 -1.55 4.25 -3.85
CA HIS A 27 -1.84 5.50 -4.54
C HIS A 27 -3.22 6.04 -4.18
N SER A 28 -4.23 5.17 -4.19
CA SER A 28 -5.61 5.51 -3.84
C SER A 28 -5.74 6.04 -2.41
N LEU A 29 -5.06 5.39 -1.46
CA LEU A 29 -5.00 5.80 -0.06
C LEU A 29 -4.35 7.19 0.08
N VAL A 30 -3.18 7.38 -0.53
CA VAL A 30 -2.46 8.67 -0.52
C VAL A 30 -3.32 9.77 -1.14
N ALA A 31 -3.91 9.53 -2.31
CA ALA A 31 -4.77 10.50 -2.99
C ALA A 31 -5.96 10.92 -2.11
N SER A 32 -6.60 9.97 -1.44
CA SER A 32 -7.71 10.28 -0.53
C SER A 32 -7.26 11.09 0.69
N ALA A 33 -6.06 10.82 1.23
CA ALA A 33 -5.49 11.60 2.32
C ALA A 33 -5.12 13.04 1.91
N HIS A 34 -4.88 13.29 0.62
CA HIS A 34 -4.70 14.62 0.04
C HIS A 34 -6.01 15.29 -0.41
N GLY A 35 -7.18 14.77 -0.01
CA GLY A 35 -8.47 15.42 -0.19
C GLY A 35 -9.24 15.00 -1.44
N VAL A 36 -8.77 14.00 -2.18
CA VAL A 36 -9.61 13.35 -3.20
C VAL A 36 -10.75 12.60 -2.51
N ASP A 37 -11.93 12.62 -3.11
CA ASP A 37 -13.14 12.01 -2.54
C ASP A 37 -12.93 10.51 -2.25
N LYS A 38 -12.80 10.21 -0.97
CA LYS A 38 -12.53 8.87 -0.45
C LYS A 38 -13.63 7.87 -0.79
N LYS A 39 -14.90 8.29 -0.80
CA LYS A 39 -16.03 7.41 -1.13
C LYS A 39 -15.97 7.00 -2.59
N LYS A 40 -15.62 7.93 -3.49
CA LYS A 40 -15.44 7.62 -4.92
C LYS A 40 -14.26 6.69 -5.17
N ILE A 41 -13.12 6.95 -4.53
CA ILE A 41 -11.93 6.10 -4.62
C ILE A 41 -12.26 4.67 -4.18
N PHE A 42 -12.90 4.53 -3.02
CA PHE A 42 -13.21 3.22 -2.46
C PHE A 42 -14.24 2.45 -3.29
N ALA A 43 -15.26 3.13 -3.82
CA ALA A 43 -16.19 2.53 -4.76
C ALA A 43 -15.49 2.07 -6.05
N TRP A 44 -14.52 2.84 -6.55
CA TRP A 44 -13.72 2.46 -7.70
C TRP A 44 -12.83 1.25 -7.42
N LEU A 45 -12.12 1.19 -6.28
CA LEU A 45 -11.33 0.03 -5.87
C LEU A 45 -12.17 -1.25 -5.78
N LYS A 46 -13.39 -1.17 -5.27
CA LYS A 46 -14.35 -2.28 -5.27
C LYS A 46 -14.74 -2.72 -6.67
N LYS A 47 -15.04 -1.76 -7.55
CA LYS A 47 -15.42 -2.03 -8.94
C LYS A 47 -14.30 -2.73 -9.73
N GLU A 48 -13.05 -2.36 -9.50
CA GLU A 48 -11.88 -2.95 -10.17
C GLU A 48 -11.36 -4.23 -9.49
N GLY A 49 -12.06 -4.73 -8.47
CA GLY A 49 -11.71 -5.99 -7.81
C GLY A 49 -10.46 -5.93 -6.92
N LEU A 50 -10.07 -4.73 -6.46
CA LEU A 50 -8.86 -4.50 -5.65
C LEU A 50 -9.11 -4.52 -4.15
N SER A 51 -10.32 -4.87 -3.72
CA SER A 51 -10.72 -4.84 -2.31
C SER A 51 -9.96 -5.85 -1.44
N GLU A 52 -9.52 -6.95 -2.03
CA GLU A 52 -8.75 -8.01 -1.36
C GLU A 52 -7.30 -7.58 -1.11
N ASP A 53 -6.81 -6.58 -1.83
CA ASP A 53 -5.45 -6.03 -1.72
C ASP A 53 -5.34 -4.89 -0.68
N ILE A 54 -6.47 -4.48 -0.08
CA ILE A 54 -6.53 -3.43 0.94
C ILE A 54 -6.23 -4.05 2.31
N SER A 55 -5.26 -3.49 3.04
CA SER A 55 -4.91 -3.99 4.38
C SER A 55 -6.02 -3.67 5.41
N PRO A 56 -6.10 -4.41 6.54
CA PRO A 56 -7.08 -4.12 7.59
C PRO A 56 -7.01 -2.67 8.13
N GLU A 57 -5.82 -2.08 8.21
CA GLU A 57 -5.62 -0.70 8.63
C GLU A 57 -6.13 0.30 7.59
N GLU A 58 -5.93 -0.01 6.31
CA GLU A 58 -6.39 0.81 5.19
C GLU A 58 -7.92 0.76 5.06
N TRP A 59 -8.52 -0.41 5.30
CA TRP A 59 -9.97 -0.57 5.42
C TRP A 59 -10.56 0.36 6.48
N LYS A 60 -9.99 0.36 7.69
CA LYS A 60 -10.44 1.25 8.78
C LYS A 60 -10.40 2.73 8.37
N TYR A 61 -9.40 3.12 7.59
CA TYR A 61 -9.30 4.48 7.06
C TYR A 61 -10.38 4.77 6.01
N PHE A 62 -10.62 3.85 5.07
CA PHE A 62 -11.62 4.02 4.00
C PHE A 62 -13.05 4.03 4.53
N GLU A 63 -13.38 3.20 5.52
CA GLU A 63 -14.72 3.08 6.10
C GLU A 63 -15.10 4.25 7.01
N ASN A 64 -14.13 4.86 7.70
CA ASN A 64 -14.42 5.97 8.59
C ASN A 64 -14.60 7.26 7.78
N GLU A 65 -15.81 7.83 7.71
CA GLU A 65 -16.07 9.07 6.96
C GLU A 65 -15.23 10.26 7.44
N ASP A 66 -14.90 10.32 8.74
CA ASP A 66 -14.10 11.37 9.37
C ASP A 66 -12.94 10.75 10.17
N PRO A 67 -11.89 10.27 9.49
CA PRO A 67 -10.78 9.59 10.13
C PRO A 67 -10.00 10.56 11.02
N PRO A 68 -9.50 10.12 12.21
CA PRO A 68 -8.68 10.98 13.06
C PRO A 68 -7.50 11.56 12.29
N GLN A 69 -7.09 12.78 12.64
CA GLN A 69 -5.99 13.49 11.95
C GLN A 69 -4.73 12.61 11.80
N GLN A 70 -4.36 11.86 12.85
CA GLN A 70 -3.20 10.96 12.78
C GLN A 70 -3.37 9.85 11.74
N SER A 71 -4.59 9.35 11.53
CA SER A 71 -4.86 8.34 10.51
C SER A 71 -4.70 8.93 9.10
N VAL A 72 -5.06 10.21 8.90
CA VAL A 72 -4.81 10.94 7.65
C VAL A 72 -3.30 11.12 7.44
N VAL A 73 -2.57 11.57 8.47
CA VAL A 73 -1.10 11.72 8.40
C VAL A 73 -0.44 10.39 8.03
N ASN A 74 -0.79 9.30 8.72
CA ASN A 74 -0.25 7.97 8.42
C ASN A 74 -0.56 7.53 6.99
N ALA A 75 -1.74 7.87 6.46
CA ALA A 75 -2.11 7.57 5.07
C ALA A 75 -1.27 8.38 4.08
N THR A 76 -0.93 9.65 4.36
CA THR A 76 -0.03 10.44 3.48
C THR A 76 1.38 9.85 3.40
N TRP A 77 1.93 9.34 4.50
CA TRP A 77 3.27 8.71 4.52
C TRP A 77 3.35 7.40 3.74
N ARG A 78 2.22 6.80 3.37
CA ARG A 78 2.21 5.64 2.47
C ARG A 78 2.74 5.94 1.08
N VAL A 79 2.97 7.21 0.74
CA VAL A 79 3.73 7.60 -0.46
C VAL A 79 5.14 7.01 -0.47
N GLU A 80 5.81 6.86 0.67
CA GLU A 80 7.16 6.26 0.72
C GLU A 80 7.13 4.78 0.33
N ALA A 81 6.14 4.05 0.84
CA ALA A 81 5.91 2.66 0.45
C ALA A 81 5.53 2.55 -1.03
N LEU A 82 4.70 3.49 -1.55
CA LEU A 82 4.33 3.54 -2.96
C LEU A 82 5.56 3.74 -3.86
N VAL A 83 6.46 4.64 -3.49
CA VAL A 83 7.69 4.90 -4.25
C VAL A 83 8.57 3.65 -4.30
N GLY A 84 8.77 2.96 -3.17
CA GLY A 84 9.53 1.70 -3.14
C GLY A 84 8.92 0.61 -4.02
N VAL A 85 7.59 0.47 -3.99
CA VAL A 85 6.83 -0.46 -4.85
C VAL A 85 6.92 -0.06 -6.32
N ALA A 86 6.80 1.22 -6.64
CA ALA A 86 6.88 1.71 -8.02
C ALA A 86 8.29 1.52 -8.62
N TRP A 87 9.33 1.71 -7.80
CA TRP A 87 10.71 1.40 -8.18
C TRP A 87 10.92 -0.09 -8.44
N SER A 88 10.38 -0.98 -7.59
CA SER A 88 10.59 -2.43 -7.75
C SER A 88 9.98 -3.01 -9.04
N ILE A 89 8.98 -2.34 -9.62
CA ILE A 89 8.38 -2.70 -10.92
C ILE A 89 8.89 -1.84 -12.09
N GLY A 90 9.89 -0.99 -11.87
CA GLY A 90 10.50 -0.15 -12.89
C GLY A 90 9.64 1.03 -13.38
N ALA A 91 8.59 1.40 -12.63
CA ALA A 91 7.80 2.59 -12.93
C ALA A 91 8.53 3.89 -12.55
N ILE A 92 9.47 3.80 -11.60
CA ILE A 92 10.42 4.86 -11.24
C ILE A 92 11.83 4.29 -11.46
N PRO A 93 12.72 5.01 -12.17
CA PRO A 93 14.04 4.47 -12.54
C PRO A 93 14.98 4.33 -11.34
N ASP A 94 14.91 5.28 -10.41
CA ASP A 94 15.84 5.39 -9.28
C ASP A 94 15.07 5.60 -7.97
N LEU A 95 15.46 4.87 -6.93
CA LEU A 95 14.98 5.10 -5.57
C LEU A 95 15.97 6.05 -4.88
N ASP A 96 15.56 7.31 -4.70
CA ASP A 96 16.38 8.30 -3.99
C ASP A 96 16.59 7.84 -2.54
N PRO A 97 17.82 7.81 -2.00
CA PRO A 97 18.03 7.64 -0.57
C PRO A 97 17.43 8.85 0.18
N LEU A 98 16.29 8.62 0.82
CA LEU A 98 15.62 9.59 1.71
C LEU A 98 16.58 10.17 2.76
#